data_AF-A0A343THR2-F1
#
_entry.id   AF-A0A343THR2-F1
#
_cell.length_a   1.000
_cell.length_b   1.000
_cell.length_c   1.000
_cell.angle_alpha   90.00
_cell.angle_beta   90.00
_cell.angle_gamma   90.00
#
_symmetry.space_group_name_H-M   'P 1'
#
loop_
_entity.id
_entity.type
_entity.pdbx_description
1 polymer ?
#
loop_
_entity_poly.entity_id
_entity_poly.type
_entity_poly.pdbx_seq_one_letter_code
_entity_poly.pdbx_strand_id
1 'polypeptide(L)'
;MTDARTVEAETPHGAVEYDVVACTNCRTEIVPEEAVLVGIGRETYTCDGLPICRTQHERPAETRVLCSYCAEEVLDYGGEPDGVGDRLADIAEETSALSVGVWIGTALGIALVVTVAILRLFGLL
;
A
#
# COMPACT_ATOMS: atom_id res chain seq x y z
N MET A 1 6.15 7.59 -15.30
CA MET A 1 4.74 7.89 -15.63
C MET A 1 4.36 6.95 -16.75
N THR A 2 3.26 6.22 -16.60
CA THR A 2 2.74 5.36 -17.66
C THR A 2 1.95 6.23 -18.63
N ASP A 3 2.31 6.23 -19.91
CA ASP A 3 1.59 7.00 -20.92
C ASP A 3 0.21 6.35 -21.18
N ALA A 4 -0.81 6.83 -20.46
CA ALA A 4 -2.19 6.47 -20.71
C ALA A 4 -2.70 7.21 -21.96
N ARG A 5 -3.49 6.53 -22.78
CA ARG A 5 -4.23 7.13 -23.89
C ARG A 5 -5.72 6.89 -23.70
N THR A 6 -6.52 7.87 -24.09
CA THR A 6 -7.97 7.73 -24.11
C THR A 6 -8.40 7.07 -25.43
N VAL A 7 -9.31 6.10 -25.34
CA VAL A 7 -9.93 5.41 -26.47
C VAL A 7 -11.45 5.46 -26.32
N GLU A 8 -12.15 5.37 -27.45
CA GLU A 8 -13.61 5.40 -27.51
C GLU A 8 -14.14 4.03 -27.94
N ALA A 9 -15.16 3.53 -27.25
CA ALA A 9 -15.92 2.35 -27.67
C ALA A 9 -17.39 2.70 -27.90
N GLU A 10 -17.92 2.31 -29.06
CA GLU A 10 -19.34 2.41 -29.34
C GLU A 10 -20.12 1.36 -28.56
N THR A 11 -21.09 1.80 -27.76
CA THR A 11 -22.04 0.93 -27.07
C THR A 11 -23.46 1.17 -27.61
N PRO A 12 -24.42 0.26 -27.36
CA PRO A 12 -25.83 0.50 -27.68
C PRO A 12 -26.45 1.75 -27.03
N HIS A 13 -25.78 2.32 -26.01
CA HIS A 13 -26.21 3.51 -25.27
C HIS A 13 -25.43 4.78 -25.65
N GLY A 14 -24.53 4.70 -26.65
CA GLY A 14 -23.66 5.79 -27.07
C GLY A 14 -22.18 5.44 -26.96
N ALA A 15 -21.33 6.34 -27.46
CA ALA A 15 -19.89 6.24 -27.31
C ALA A 15 -19.47 6.44 -25.84
N VAL A 16 -18.56 5.61 -25.36
CA VAL A 16 -17.94 5.72 -24.03
C VAL A 16 -16.44 5.85 -24.21
N GLU A 17 -15.87 6.91 -23.62
CA GLU A 17 -14.43 7.14 -23.57
C GLU A 17 -13.86 6.51 -22.29
N TYR A 18 -12.71 5.84 -22.42
CA TYR A 18 -11.96 5.29 -21.29
C TYR A 18 -10.46 5.30 -21.57
N ASP A 19 -9.66 5.31 -20.51
CA ASP A 19 -8.21 5.32 -20.62
C ASP A 19 -7.65 3.89 -20.70
N VAL A 20 -6.62 3.72 -21.52
CA VAL A 20 -5.86 2.48 -21.65
C VAL A 20 -4.36 2.75 -21.60
N VAL A 21 -3.63 1.78 -21.07
CA VAL A 21 -2.16 1.71 -21.08
C VAL A 21 -1.73 0.48 -21.86
N ALA A 22 -0.58 0.55 -22.53
CA ALA A 22 -0.07 -0.59 -23.29
C ALA A 22 0.85 -1.46 -22.41
N CYS A 23 0.64 -2.77 -22.44
CA CYS A 23 1.58 -3.74 -21.88
C CYS A 23 2.97 -3.55 -22.50
N THR A 24 3.99 -3.47 -21.67
CA THR A 24 5.39 -3.32 -22.11
C THR A 24 5.84 -4.51 -22.96
N ASN A 25 5.33 -5.71 -22.65
CA ASN A 25 5.76 -6.96 -23.28
C ASN A 25 4.98 -7.26 -24.57
N CYS A 26 3.65 -7.40 -24.46
CA CYS A 26 2.80 -7.82 -25.58
C CYS A 26 2.05 -6.68 -26.29
N ARG A 27 2.17 -5.43 -25.83
CA ARG A 27 1.45 -4.24 -26.34
C ARG A 27 -0.07 -4.28 -26.25
N THR A 28 -0.66 -5.29 -25.62
CA THR A 28 -2.10 -5.33 -25.31
C THR A 28 -2.51 -4.10 -24.52
N GLU A 29 -3.67 -3.54 -24.88
CA GLU A 29 -4.32 -2.44 -24.18
C GLU A 29 -4.95 -2.96 -22.88
N ILE A 30 -4.68 -2.26 -21.78
CA ILE A 30 -5.12 -2.61 -20.43
C ILE A 30 -5.73 -1.37 -19.81
N VAL A 31 -6.81 -1.52 -19.06
CA VAL A 31 -7.33 -0.42 -18.24
C VAL A 31 -6.31 -0.12 -17.12
N PRO A 32 -5.95 1.15 -16.85
CA PRO A 32 -4.92 1.48 -15.87
C PRO A 32 -5.08 0.82 -14.50
N GLU A 33 -6.32 0.61 -14.05
CA GLU A 33 -6.64 -0.03 -12.76
C GLU A 33 -6.35 -1.54 -12.73
N GLU A 34 -6.30 -2.19 -13.88
CA GLU A 34 -5.99 -3.62 -14.04
C GLU A 34 -4.50 -3.87 -14.36
N ALA A 35 -3.72 -2.80 -14.53
CA ALA A 35 -2.34 -2.90 -14.99
C ALA A 35 -1.38 -3.27 -13.85
N VAL A 36 -0.51 -4.25 -14.07
CA VAL A 36 0.49 -4.69 -13.09
C VAL A 36 1.74 -3.84 -13.24
N LEU A 37 2.10 -3.09 -12.21
CA LEU A 37 3.30 -2.26 -12.17
C LEU A 37 4.48 -3.05 -11.59
N VAL A 38 5.54 -3.21 -12.40
CA VAL A 38 6.75 -3.93 -12.01
C VAL A 38 7.92 -2.97 -11.91
N GLY A 39 8.49 -2.85 -10.73
CA GLY A 39 9.73 -2.12 -10.49
C GLY A 39 10.95 -2.90 -10.97
N ILE A 40 11.80 -2.28 -11.79
CA ILE A 40 13.05 -2.86 -12.28
C ILE A 40 14.23 -2.10 -11.68
N GLY A 41 15.21 -2.87 -11.18
CA GLY A 41 16.41 -2.33 -10.55
C GLY A 41 16.14 -1.67 -9.20
N ARG A 42 17.18 -1.06 -8.64
CA ARG A 42 17.11 -0.27 -7.41
C ARG A 42 17.94 0.99 -7.61
N GLU A 43 17.36 2.12 -7.26
CA GLU A 43 18.09 3.37 -7.14
C GLU A 43 17.88 3.95 -5.74
N THR A 44 18.95 4.56 -5.23
CA THR A 44 18.94 5.23 -3.95
C THR A 44 18.76 6.71 -4.20
N TYR A 45 17.78 7.31 -3.54
CA TYR A 45 17.56 8.75 -3.59
C TYR A 45 17.65 9.34 -2.18
N THR A 46 18.06 10.60 -2.14
CA THR A 46 18.04 11.40 -0.91
C THR A 46 16.89 12.39 -1.05
N CYS A 47 16.17 12.62 0.03
CA CYS A 47 15.07 13.60 0.04
C CYS A 47 15.65 15.01 -0.05
N ASP A 48 15.79 15.54 -1.26
CA ASP A 48 16.17 16.94 -1.47
C ASP A 48 15.01 17.86 -1.04
N GLY A 49 15.28 18.78 -0.10
CA GLY A 49 14.34 19.85 0.28
C GLY A 49 13.89 19.88 1.74
N LEU A 50 14.21 18.86 2.56
CA LEU A 50 13.95 18.86 4.00
C LEU A 50 15.25 18.62 4.78
N PRO A 51 15.74 19.59 5.59
CA PRO A 51 17.04 19.50 6.27
C PRO A 51 17.15 18.35 7.28
N ILE A 52 16.03 17.71 7.60
CA ILE A 52 15.89 16.61 8.56
C ILE A 52 15.97 15.24 7.87
N CYS A 53 15.68 15.17 6.57
CA CYS A 53 15.60 13.91 5.84
C CYS A 53 16.97 13.57 5.23
N ARG A 54 17.91 13.18 6.10
CA ARG A 54 19.25 12.65 5.71
C ARG A 54 19.24 11.16 5.39
N THR A 55 18.07 10.54 5.41
CA THR A 55 17.90 9.11 5.20
C THR A 55 17.95 8.82 3.70
N GLN A 56 18.78 7.85 3.31
CA GLN A 56 18.77 7.30 1.97
C GLN A 56 17.58 6.36 1.83
N HIS A 57 16.80 6.53 0.77
CA HIS A 57 15.64 5.70 0.46
C HIS A 57 15.88 4.92 -0.82
N GLU A 58 15.42 3.68 -0.86
CA GLU A 58 15.45 2.84 -2.06
C GLU A 58 14.11 2.92 -2.80
N ARG A 59 14.18 3.07 -4.12
CA ARG A 59 13.03 2.94 -5.02
C ARG A 59 13.44 2.17 -6.28
N PRO A 60 12.49 1.61 -7.04
CA PRO A 60 12.81 1.02 -8.33
C PRO A 60 13.34 2.09 -9.29
N ALA A 61 14.38 1.74 -10.05
CA ALA A 61 15.00 2.64 -11.02
C ALA A 61 14.11 2.88 -12.25
N GLU A 62 13.38 1.84 -12.65
CA GLU A 62 12.38 1.91 -13.71
C GLU A 62 11.08 1.24 -13.26
N THR A 63 9.95 1.66 -13.81
CA THR A 63 8.67 0.97 -13.63
C THR A 63 8.13 0.58 -15.00
N ARG A 64 7.82 -0.70 -15.17
CA ARG A 64 7.19 -1.24 -16.38
C ARG A 64 5.75 -1.63 -16.08
N VAL A 65 4.93 -1.55 -17.11
CA VAL A 65 3.50 -1.89 -17.04
C VAL A 65 3.28 -3.19 -17.79
N LEU A 66 2.71 -4.19 -17.13
CA LEU A 66 2.41 -5.50 -17.70
C LEU A 66 0.91 -5.80 -17.59
N CYS A 67 0.37 -6.57 -18.53
CA CYS A 67 -0.91 -7.24 -18.33
C CYS A 67 -0.73 -8.41 -17.35
N SER A 68 -1.83 -8.86 -16.74
CA SER A 68 -1.83 -10.00 -15.82
C SER A 68 -1.13 -11.23 -16.41
N TYR A 69 -1.42 -11.58 -17.66
CA TYR A 69 -0.80 -12.71 -18.35
C TYR A 69 0.73 -12.58 -18.47
N CYS A 70 1.24 -11.44 -18.93
CA CYS A 70 2.69 -11.25 -19.06
C CYS A 70 3.38 -11.08 -17.70
N ALA A 71 2.67 -10.61 -16.68
CA ALA A 71 3.19 -10.59 -15.31
C ALA A 71 3.32 -12.02 -14.78
N GLU A 72 2.31 -12.86 -14.99
CA GLU A 72 2.32 -14.28 -14.62
C GLU A 72 3.45 -15.03 -15.34
N GLU A 73 3.59 -14.87 -16.66
CA GLU A 73 4.63 -15.57 -17.44
C GLU A 73 6.06 -15.16 -17.06
N VAL A 74 6.29 -13.86 -16.82
CA VAL A 74 7.65 -13.34 -16.57
C VAL A 74 8.07 -13.48 -15.12
N LEU A 75 7.12 -13.41 -14.18
CA LEU A 75 7.41 -13.30 -12.75
C LEU A 75 6.78 -14.44 -11.92
N ASP A 76 6.13 -15.41 -12.55
CA ASP A 76 5.35 -16.48 -11.89
C ASP A 76 4.29 -15.89 -10.94
N TYR A 77 3.76 -14.71 -11.29
CA TYR A 77 2.58 -14.12 -10.64
C TYR A 77 1.33 -14.89 -11.08
N GLY A 78 1.29 -16.19 -10.75
CA GLY A 78 0.08 -16.99 -10.79
C GLY A 78 -0.98 -16.28 -9.97
N GLY A 79 -2.11 -15.94 -10.59
CA GLY A 79 -3.15 -15.08 -10.02
C GLY A 79 -3.40 -15.24 -8.52
N GLU A 80 -2.91 -14.26 -7.75
CA GLU A 80 -3.47 -13.62 -6.56
C GLU A 80 -2.48 -12.50 -6.17
N PRO A 81 -2.89 -11.23 -5.90
CA PRO A 81 -1.97 -10.16 -5.53
C PRO A 81 -1.51 -10.26 -4.05
N ASP A 82 -1.10 -11.43 -3.60
CA ASP A 82 -0.56 -11.64 -2.25
C ASP A 82 0.96 -11.43 -2.22
N GLY A 83 1.33 -10.16 -2.32
CA GLY A 83 2.61 -9.64 -1.80
C GLY A 83 2.43 -8.32 -1.06
N VAL A 84 1.25 -7.71 -1.16
CA VAL A 84 0.86 -6.51 -0.41
C VAL A 84 -0.06 -6.90 0.74
N GLY A 85 -0.90 -7.93 0.59
CA GLY A 85 -1.71 -8.53 1.65
C GLY A 85 -0.85 -9.05 2.81
N ASP A 86 0.15 -9.88 2.52
CA ASP A 86 1.07 -10.41 3.54
C ASP A 86 1.94 -9.33 4.19
N ARG A 87 2.36 -8.31 3.44
CA ARG A 87 3.10 -7.17 4.03
C ARG A 87 2.21 -6.26 4.87
N LEU A 88 0.95 -6.09 4.48
CA LEU A 88 -0.04 -5.38 5.29
C LEU A 88 -0.49 -6.22 6.47
N ALA A 89 -0.49 -7.55 6.38
CA ALA A 89 -0.75 -8.48 7.49
C ALA A 89 0.42 -8.49 8.48
N ASP A 90 1.68 -8.51 8.02
CA ASP A 90 2.87 -8.36 8.90
C ASP A 90 2.87 -6.98 9.58
N ILE A 91 2.60 -5.90 8.84
CA ILE A 91 2.48 -4.55 9.42
C ILE A 91 1.25 -4.45 10.33
N ALA A 92 0.13 -5.11 9.99
CA ALA A 92 -1.06 -5.18 10.82
C ALA A 92 -0.85 -6.06 12.06
N GLU A 93 -0.01 -7.09 12.02
CA GLU A 93 0.36 -7.94 13.15
C GLU A 93 1.29 -7.16 14.10
N GLU A 94 2.27 -6.42 13.58
CA GLU A 94 3.12 -5.51 14.36
C GLU A 94 2.32 -4.32 14.93
N THR A 95 1.38 -3.74 14.18
CA THR A 95 0.53 -2.63 14.68
C THR A 95 -0.65 -3.09 15.51
N SER A 96 -1.13 -4.33 15.39
CA SER A 96 -2.13 -4.90 16.28
C SER A 96 -1.51 -5.31 17.62
N ALA A 97 -0.27 -5.81 17.65
CA ALA A 97 0.45 -6.03 18.91
C ALA A 97 0.71 -4.70 19.65
N LEU A 98 1.11 -3.65 18.93
CA LEU A 98 1.32 -2.32 19.51
C LEU A 98 0.00 -1.62 19.89
N SER A 99 -1.05 -1.73 19.09
CA SER A 99 -2.35 -1.12 19.41
C SER A 99 -3.06 -1.85 20.54
N VAL A 100 -3.05 -3.18 20.58
CA VAL A 100 -3.57 -3.97 21.72
C VAL A 100 -2.75 -3.69 22.97
N GLY A 101 -1.41 -3.60 22.87
CA GLY A 101 -0.54 -3.21 23.99
C GLY A 101 -0.82 -1.80 24.52
N VAL A 102 -1.06 -0.83 23.63
CA VAL A 102 -1.44 0.55 24.01
C VAL A 102 -2.84 0.57 24.64
N TRP A 103 -3.82 -0.15 24.10
CA TRP A 103 -5.17 -0.23 24.68
C TRP A 103 -5.17 -0.89 26.06
N ILE A 104 -4.44 -1.99 26.25
CA ILE A 104 -4.29 -2.66 27.55
C ILE A 104 -3.59 -1.71 28.54
N GLY A 105 -2.49 -1.06 28.15
CA GLY A 105 -1.79 -0.11 29.00
C GLY A 105 -2.66 1.08 29.41
N THR A 106 -3.45 1.61 28.49
CA THR A 106 -4.36 2.73 28.74
C THR A 106 -5.52 2.33 29.65
N ALA A 107 -6.15 1.17 29.41
CA ALA A 107 -7.22 0.66 30.26
C ALA A 107 -6.74 0.38 31.69
N LEU A 108 -5.54 -0.20 31.84
CA LEU A 108 -4.96 -0.52 33.13
C LEU A 108 -4.53 0.75 33.88
N GLY A 109 -4.00 1.75 33.17
CA GLY A 109 -3.71 3.08 33.73
C GLY A 109 -4.96 3.78 34.23
N ILE A 110 -6.05 3.81 33.44
CA ILE A 110 -7.33 4.41 33.85
C ILE A 110 -7.91 3.68 35.05
N ALA A 111 -7.92 2.36 35.03
CA ALA A 111 -8.42 1.56 36.15
C ALA A 111 -7.66 1.88 37.44
N LEU A 112 -6.33 1.97 37.38
CA LEU A 112 -5.49 2.29 38.55
C LEU A 112 -5.76 3.70 39.08
N VAL A 113 -5.89 4.70 38.19
CA VAL A 113 -6.24 6.07 38.60
C VAL A 113 -7.61 6.12 39.26
N VAL A 114 -8.61 5.42 38.71
CA VAL A 114 -9.96 5.34 39.30
C VAL A 114 -9.92 4.63 40.65
N THR A 115 -9.20 3.51 40.79
CA THR A 115 -9.06 2.79 42.05
C THR A 115 -8.38 3.67 43.12
N VAL A 116 -7.30 4.38 42.77
CA VAL A 116 -6.64 5.31 43.70
C VAL A 116 -7.57 6.47 44.08
N ALA A 117 -8.31 7.03 43.12
CA ALA A 117 -9.27 8.10 43.39
C ALA A 117 -10.38 7.63 44.34
N ILE A 118 -10.93 6.42 44.13
CA ILE A 118 -11.93 5.81 45.01
C ILE A 118 -11.35 5.58 46.41
N LEU A 119 -10.17 4.97 46.52
CA LEU A 119 -9.53 4.72 47.81
C LEU A 119 -9.26 6.01 48.61
N ARG A 120 -8.84 7.08 47.92
CA ARG A 120 -8.71 8.43 48.51
C ARG A 120 -10.05 9.00 48.97
N LEU A 121 -11.12 8.76 48.22
CA LEU A 121 -12.46 9.27 48.53
C LEU A 121 -13.08 8.55 49.74
N PHE A 122 -12.76 7.27 49.93
CA PHE A 122 -13.20 6.47 51.07
C PHE A 122 -12.21 6.47 52.26
N GLY A 123 -11.12 7.24 52.19
CA GLY A 123 -10.16 7.40 53.30
C GLY A 123 -9.39 6.13 53.65
N LEU A 124 -9.28 5.19 52.71
CA LEU A 124 -8.53 3.94 52.88
C LEU A 124 -7.05 4.07 52.49
N LEU A 125 -6.61 5.28 52.13
CA LEU A 125 -5.26 5.64 51.68
C LEU A 125 -4.90 7.07 52.09
#